data_AF-A0A2M7YRT4-F1
#
_entry.id   AF-A0A2M7YRT4-F1
#
_cell.length_a   1.000
_cell.length_b   1.000
_cell.length_c   1.000
_cell.angle_alpha   90.00
_cell.angle_beta   90.00
_cell.angle_gamma   90.00
#
_symmetry.space_group_name_H-M   'P 1'
#
loop_
_entity.id
_entity.type
_entity.pdbx_description
1 polymer ?
#
loop_
_entity_poly.entity_id
_entity_poly.type
_entity_poly.pdbx_seq_one_letter_code
_entity_poly.pdbx_strand_id
1 'polypeptide(L)'
;MQSVRNYLHYLFAILLWILFGYYWYIVSGRRLTLATFQALFVLGAVSLLGLLLTVLWVRHNKNIARQNRRSGSRAKVPESMDHDHLGRPVLGPPQVQLQAAGVISIDIDADGNKVYAAAGRVTT
;
A
#
# COMPACT_ATOMS: atom_id res chain seq x y z
N MET A 1 -1.43 26.62 20.26
CA MET A 1 -0.26 26.02 19.55
C MET A 1 -0.43 25.92 18.02
N GLN A 2 -1.64 25.77 17.45
CA GLN A 2 -1.83 25.72 15.99
C GLN A 2 -1.41 27.02 15.26
N SER A 3 -1.65 28.19 15.85
CA SER A 3 -1.33 29.49 15.21
C SER A 3 0.17 29.72 14.97
N VAL A 4 1.03 29.25 15.88
CA VAL A 4 2.50 29.38 15.76
C VAL A 4 3.04 28.52 14.62
N ARG A 5 2.55 27.29 14.48
CA ARG A 5 2.91 26.40 13.37
C ARG A 5 2.55 27.01 12.01
N ASN A 6 1.34 27.56 11.90
CA ASN A 6 0.89 28.16 10.65
C ASN A 6 1.72 29.41 10.32
N TYR A 7 2.03 30.25 11.32
CA TYR A 7 2.90 31.42 11.15
C TYR A 7 4.30 31.05 10.64
N LEU A 8 4.94 30.05 11.27
CA LEU A 8 6.24 29.56 10.82
C LEU A 8 6.17 28.99 9.40
N HIS A 9 5.10 28.27 9.08
CA HIS A 9 4.91 27.72 7.73
C HIS A 9 4.83 28.83 6.67
N TYR A 10 4.06 29.88 6.92
CA TYR A 10 3.99 31.04 6.02
C TYR A 10 5.32 31.79 5.94
N LEU A 11 6.00 31.98 7.07
CA LEU A 11 7.31 32.62 7.09
C LEU A 11 8.31 31.86 6.22
N PHE A 12 8.42 30.54 6.40
CA PHE A 12 9.30 29.71 5.58
C PHE A 12 8.88 29.71 4.11
N ALA A 13 7.58 29.61 3.81
CA ALA A 13 7.10 29.67 2.44
C ALA A 13 7.49 30.99 1.76
N ILE A 14 7.33 32.13 2.43
CA ILE A 14 7.73 33.44 1.91
C ILE A 14 9.25 33.52 1.73
N LEU A 15 10.02 33.08 2.72
CA LEU A 15 11.49 33.07 2.63
C LEU A 15 11.98 32.19 1.46
N LEU A 16 11.38 31.03 1.26
CA LEU A 16 11.67 30.14 0.13
C LEU A 16 11.33 30.80 -1.21
N TRP A 17 10.21 31.52 -1.30
CA TRP A 17 9.85 32.27 -2.51
C TRP A 17 10.82 33.41 -2.81
N ILE A 18 11.25 34.16 -1.79
CA ILE A 18 12.26 35.21 -1.94
C ILE A 18 13.58 34.59 -2.40
N LEU A 19 14.02 33.50 -1.77
CA LEU A 19 15.24 32.79 -2.11
C LEU A 19 15.18 32.26 -3.55
N PHE A 20 14.04 31.67 -3.93
CA PHE A 20 13.78 31.23 -5.30
C PHE A 20 13.89 32.40 -6.29
N GLY A 21 13.22 33.52 -6.03
CA GLY A 21 13.29 34.72 -6.88
C GLY A 21 14.71 35.28 -7.01
N TYR A 22 15.48 35.29 -5.91
CA TYR A 22 16.89 35.71 -5.91
C TYR A 22 17.77 34.81 -6.79
N TYR A 23 17.67 33.49 -6.64
CA TYR A 23 18.43 32.57 -7.49
C TYR A 23 17.95 32.62 -8.94
N TRP A 24 16.65 32.79 -9.16
CA TRP A 24 16.09 32.94 -10.50
C TRP A 24 16.64 34.19 -11.20
N TYR A 25 16.73 35.31 -10.49
CA TYR A 25 17.38 36.53 -10.99
C TYR A 25 18.83 36.26 -11.41
N ILE A 26 19.63 35.60 -10.55
CA ILE A 26 21.02 35.23 -10.87
C ILE A 26 21.08 34.34 -12.11
N VAL A 27 20.23 33.32 -12.20
CA VAL A 27 20.21 32.39 -13.34
C VAL A 27 19.78 33.10 -14.62
N SER A 28 18.80 34.01 -14.55
CA SER A 28 18.31 34.77 -15.70
C SER A 28 19.34 35.71 -16.30
N GLY A 29 20.27 36.22 -15.48
CA GLY A 29 21.38 37.08 -15.93
C GLY A 29 22.58 36.30 -16.50
N ARG A 30 22.61 34.97 -16.36
CA ARG A 30 23.71 34.15 -16.89
C ARG A 30 23.49 33.86 -18.37
N ARG A 31 24.55 33.98 -19.17
CA ARG A 31 24.52 33.57 -20.58
C ARG A 31 24.37 32.06 -20.66
N LEU A 32 23.38 31.60 -21.43
CA LEU A 32 23.23 30.18 -21.75
C LEU A 32 24.41 29.76 -22.62
N THR A 33 25.28 28.92 -22.07
CA THR A 33 26.42 28.36 -22.81
C THR A 33 25.99 27.09 -23.53
N LEU A 34 26.77 26.65 -24.51
CA LEU A 34 26.55 25.36 -25.17
C LEU A 34 26.55 24.19 -24.16
N ALA A 35 27.41 24.28 -23.14
CA ALA A 35 27.44 23.30 -22.04
C ALA A 35 26.14 23.26 -21.24
N THR A 36 25.48 24.41 -21.04
CA THR A 36 24.16 24.50 -20.40
C THR A 36 23.10 23.76 -21.22
N PHE A 37 23.08 23.97 -22.54
CA PHE A 37 22.16 23.25 -23.43
C PHE A 37 22.43 21.75 -23.47
N GLN A 38 23.70 21.34 -23.49
CA GLN A 38 24.08 19.93 -23.39
C GLN A 38 23.61 19.30 -22.07
N ALA A 39 23.80 19.99 -20.94
CA ALA A 39 23.33 19.52 -19.64
C ALA A 39 21.80 19.39 -19.60
N LEU A 40 21.06 20.38 -20.12
CA LEU A 40 19.60 20.33 -20.22
C LEU A 40 19.13 19.19 -21.14
N PHE A 41 19.83 18.98 -22.25
CA PHE A 41 19.52 17.89 -23.17
C PHE A 41 19.75 16.52 -22.53
N VAL A 42 20.89 16.31 -21.86
CA VAL A 42 21.17 15.06 -21.14
C VAL A 42 20.13 14.82 -20.04
N LEU A 43 19.82 15.84 -19.24
CA LEU A 43 18.80 15.75 -18.19
C LEU A 43 17.43 15.40 -18.78
N GLY A 44 17.03 16.06 -19.86
CA GLY A 44 15.78 15.80 -20.57
C GLY A 44 15.74 14.38 -21.14
N ALA A 45 16.81 13.94 -21.79
CA ALA A 45 16.91 12.61 -22.37
C ALA A 45 16.83 11.50 -21.30
N VAL A 46 17.56 11.65 -20.19
CA VAL A 46 17.53 10.69 -19.07
C VAL A 46 16.14 10.66 -18.44
N SER A 47 15.53 11.83 -18.23
CA SER A 47 14.17 11.91 -17.66
C SER A 47 13.13 11.26 -18.57
N LEU A 48 13.21 11.51 -19.87
CA LEU A 48 12.32 10.91 -20.87
C LEU A 48 12.51 9.39 -20.95
N LEU A 49 13.76 8.92 -20.94
CA LEU A 49 14.06 7.50 -20.93
C LEU A 49 13.48 6.82 -19.68
N GLY A 50 13.67 7.40 -18.50
CA GLY A 50 13.09 6.91 -17.25
C GLY A 50 11.56 6.82 -17.29
N LEU A 51 10.91 7.86 -17.82
CA LEU A 51 9.46 7.88 -18.03
C LEU A 51 9.01 6.75 -18.98
N LEU A 52 9.65 6.62 -20.13
CA LEU A 52 9.32 5.59 -21.13
C LEU A 52 9.50 4.18 -20.56
N LEU A 53 10.61 3.92 -19.87
CA LEU A 53 10.85 2.64 -19.21
C LEU A 53 9.78 2.32 -18.17
N THR A 54 9.38 3.31 -17.37
CA THR A 54 8.34 3.14 -16.36
C THR A 54 6.99 2.83 -17.00
N VAL A 55 6.60 3.58 -18.04
CA VAL A 55 5.34 3.34 -18.78
C VAL A 55 5.34 1.95 -19.42
N LEU A 56 6.45 1.56 -20.06
CA LEU A 56 6.59 0.23 -20.66
C LEU A 56 6.51 -0.88 -19.61
N TRP A 57 7.18 -0.71 -18.48
CA TRP A 57 7.16 -1.65 -17.37
C TRP A 57 5.76 -1.80 -16.76
N VAL A 58 5.05 -0.70 -16.53
CA VAL A 58 3.65 -0.72 -16.04
C VAL A 58 2.75 -1.43 -17.05
N ARG A 59 2.89 -1.11 -18.34
CA ARG A 59 2.10 -1.74 -19.41
C ARG A 59 2.35 -3.25 -19.47
N HIS A 60 3.61 -3.66 -19.36
CA HIS A 60 4.01 -5.07 -19.34
C HIS A 60 3.39 -5.82 -18.15
N ASN A 61 3.54 -5.30 -16.94
CA ASN A 61 2.97 -5.91 -15.74
C ASN A 61 1.44 -6.00 -15.79
N LYS A 62 0.79 -4.95 -16.29
CA LYS A 62 -0.67 -4.97 -16.47
C LYS A 62 -1.10 -6.03 -17.48
N ASN A 63 -0.32 -6.29 -18.52
CA ASN A 63 -0.60 -7.34 -19.49
C ASN A 63 -0.46 -8.74 -18.86
N ILE A 64 0.63 -8.99 -18.12
CA ILE A 64 0.81 -10.23 -17.35
C ILE A 64 -0.34 -10.43 -16.36
N ALA A 65 -0.69 -9.39 -15.60
CA ALA A 65 -1.79 -9.45 -14.65
C ALA A 65 -3.12 -9.79 -15.33
N ARG A 66 -3.40 -9.22 -16.51
CA ARG A 66 -4.61 -9.54 -17.29
C ARG A 66 -4.63 -10.99 -17.77
N GLN A 67 -3.50 -11.53 -18.20
CA GLN A 67 -3.37 -12.92 -18.63
C GLN A 67 -3.56 -13.87 -17.43
N ASN A 68 -2.96 -13.55 -16.29
CA ASN A 68 -3.06 -14.35 -15.06
C ASN A 68 -4.43 -14.22 -14.36
N ARG A 69 -5.20 -13.15 -14.63
CA ARG A 69 -6.54 -12.92 -14.04
C ARG A 69 -7.56 -14.00 -14.43
N ARG A 70 -7.34 -14.76 -15.50
CA ARG A 70 -8.20 -15.90 -15.88
C ARG A 70 -8.00 -17.16 -15.03
N SER A 71 -6.92 -17.25 -14.24
CA SER A 71 -6.68 -18.35 -13.30
C SER A 71 -7.25 -18.08 -11.89
N GLY A 72 -8.19 -17.12 -11.79
CA GLY A 72 -8.72 -16.58 -10.54
C GLY A 72 -9.83 -17.37 -9.87
N SER A 73 -9.98 -18.67 -10.16
CA SER A 73 -10.63 -19.55 -9.19
C SER A 73 -9.52 -20.33 -8.50
N ARG A 74 -9.00 -19.75 -7.41
CA ARG A 74 -8.25 -20.55 -6.43
C ARG A 74 -9.14 -21.76 -6.14
N ALA A 75 -8.63 -22.98 -6.39
CA ALA A 75 -9.40 -24.18 -6.11
C ALA A 75 -9.95 -24.03 -4.69
N LYS A 76 -11.26 -24.27 -4.51
CA LYS A 76 -11.86 -24.40 -3.18
C LYS A 76 -11.17 -25.60 -2.54
N VAL A 77 -10.03 -25.36 -1.91
CA VAL A 77 -9.40 -26.32 -1.02
C VAL A 77 -10.45 -26.50 0.08
N PRO A 78 -10.91 -27.72 0.35
CA PRO A 78 -11.71 -27.95 1.54
C PRO A 78 -10.86 -27.51 2.73
N GLU A 79 -11.22 -26.38 3.35
CA GLU A 79 -10.62 -25.93 4.59
C GLU A 79 -11.08 -26.91 5.67
N SER A 80 -10.42 -28.06 5.78
CA SER A 80 -10.61 -28.97 6.91
C SER A 80 -10.05 -28.28 8.14
N MET A 81 -10.94 -27.64 8.91
CA MET A 81 -10.62 -26.99 10.18
C MET A 81 -10.54 -28.02 11.32
N ASP A 82 -9.90 -29.16 11.05
CA ASP A 82 -9.75 -30.25 12.02
C ASP A 82 -8.60 -29.95 13.00
N HIS A 83 -7.59 -29.19 12.52
CA HIS A 83 -6.40 -28.84 13.28
C HIS A 83 -6.00 -27.38 13.04
N ASP A 84 -5.48 -26.73 14.08
CA ASP A 84 -4.90 -25.39 14.01
C ASP A 84 -3.52 -25.40 13.34
N HIS A 85 -2.97 -24.23 13.02
CA HIS A 85 -1.61 -24.06 12.49
C HIS A 85 -0.50 -24.67 13.38
N LEU A 86 -0.79 -24.91 14.66
CA LEU A 86 0.10 -25.59 15.61
C LEU A 86 -0.13 -27.12 15.69
N GLY A 87 -0.99 -27.68 14.84
CA GLY A 87 -1.34 -29.10 14.83
C GLY A 87 -2.24 -29.55 15.98
N ARG A 88 -2.81 -28.61 16.75
CA ARG A 88 -3.74 -28.92 17.84
C ARG A 88 -5.15 -29.19 17.29
N PRO A 89 -5.90 -30.17 17.83
CA PRO A 89 -7.26 -30.41 17.40
C PRO A 89 -8.14 -29.19 17.68
N VAL A 90 -9.00 -28.88 16.72
CA VAL A 90 -10.03 -27.87 16.86
C VAL A 90 -11.33 -28.57 17.22
N LEU A 91 -11.81 -28.35 18.43
CA LEU A 91 -13.01 -29.01 18.95
C LEU A 91 -14.20 -28.07 18.81
N GLY A 92 -15.33 -28.56 18.32
CA GLY A 92 -16.52 -27.72 18.14
C GLY A 92 -17.51 -28.28 17.12
N PRO A 93 -18.63 -27.58 16.89
CA PRO A 93 -19.62 -27.97 15.90
C PRO A 93 -19.06 -27.83 14.48
N PRO A 94 -19.63 -28.54 13.49
CA PRO A 94 -19.19 -28.48 12.09
C PRO A 94 -19.06 -27.05 11.58
N GLN A 95 -18.04 -26.78 10.76
CA GLN A 95 -17.73 -25.44 10.25
C GLN A 95 -18.93 -24.71 9.62
N VAL A 96 -19.85 -25.45 8.99
CA VAL A 96 -21.10 -24.92 8.41
C VAL A 96 -21.98 -24.24 9.47
N GLN A 97 -22.01 -24.77 10.69
CA GLN A 97 -22.79 -24.19 11.79
C GLN A 97 -22.11 -22.93 12.36
N LEU A 98 -20.78 -22.90 12.41
CA LEU A 98 -20.02 -21.72 12.83
C LEU A 98 -20.16 -20.58 11.81
N GLN A 99 -20.11 -20.88 10.51
CA GLN A 99 -20.30 -19.87 9.44
C GLN A 99 -21.71 -19.27 9.45
N ALA A 100 -22.71 -20.03 9.92
CA ALA A 100 -24.09 -19.56 10.07
C ALA A 100 -24.31 -18.79 11.39
N ALA A 101 -23.37 -18.82 12.34
CA ALA A 101 -23.49 -18.15 13.63
C ALA A 101 -23.13 -16.66 13.52
N GLY A 102 -23.94 -15.80 14.15
CA GLY A 102 -23.68 -14.36 14.20
C GLY A 102 -22.53 -13.97 15.14
N VAL A 103 -22.23 -14.81 16.13
CA VAL A 103 -21.11 -14.67 17.07
C VAL A 103 -20.55 -16.06 17.35
N ILE A 104 -19.21 -16.16 17.37
CA ILE A 104 -18.48 -17.37 17.71
C ILE A 104 -17.63 -17.07 18.94
N SER A 105 -17.74 -17.89 19.99
CA SER A 105 -16.80 -17.87 21.11
C SER A 105 -15.69 -18.90 20.85
N ILE A 106 -14.47 -18.53 21.21
CA ILE A 106 -13.29 -19.38 21.11
C ILE A 106 -12.65 -19.41 22.49
N ASP A 107 -12.67 -20.58 23.09
CA ASP A 107 -12.05 -20.84 24.40
C ASP A 107 -10.89 -21.83 24.23
N ILE A 108 -10.04 -21.92 25.26
CA ILE A 108 -8.96 -22.91 25.33
C ILE A 108 -9.31 -23.89 26.47
N ASP A 109 -9.33 -25.19 26.17
CA ASP A 109 -9.59 -26.23 27.17
C ASP A 109 -8.39 -26.43 28.12
N ALA A 110 -8.59 -27.26 29.15
CA ALA A 110 -7.55 -27.58 30.13
C ALA A 110 -6.31 -28.25 29.51
N ASP A 111 -6.47 -28.90 28.35
CA ASP A 111 -5.41 -29.59 27.60
C ASP A 111 -4.74 -28.67 26.55
N GLY A 112 -5.19 -27.41 26.44
CA GLY A 112 -4.64 -26.40 25.55
C GLY A 112 -5.18 -26.41 24.12
N ASN A 113 -6.26 -27.13 23.84
CA ASN A 113 -6.94 -27.19 22.55
C ASN A 113 -7.95 -26.05 22.39
N LYS A 114 -8.18 -25.63 21.14
CA LYS A 114 -9.15 -24.57 20.84
C LYS A 114 -10.55 -25.16 20.74
N VAL A 115 -11.48 -24.65 21.55
CA VAL A 115 -12.89 -25.02 21.55
C VAL A 115 -13.71 -23.89 20.96
N TYR A 116 -14.43 -24.18 19.88
CA TYR A 116 -15.29 -23.23 19.19
C TYR A 116 -16.74 -23.52 19.54
N ALA A 117 -17.50 -22.48 19.92
CA ALA A 117 -18.93 -22.60 20.14
C ALA A 117 -19.68 -21.46 19.42
N ALA A 118 -20.85 -21.79 18.87
CA ALA A 118 -21.77 -20.79 18.35
C ALA A 118 -22.46 -20.13 19.55
N ALA A 119 -22.04 -18.91 19.90
CA ALA A 119 -22.70 -18.15 20.96
C ALA A 119 -24.04 -17.64 20.43
N GLY A 120 -25.14 -18.13 21.00
CA GLY A 120 -26.49 -17.69 20.66
C GLY A 120 -26.63 -16.17 20.81
N ARG A 121 -27.34 -15.55 19.85
CA ARG A 121 -27.63 -14.11 19.69
C ARG A 121 -27.39 -13.26 20.94
N VAL A 122 -26.48 -12.29 20.82
CA VAL A 122 -26.42 -11.12 21.70
C VAL A 122 -27.75 -10.36 21.54
N THR A 123 -28.70 -10.61 22.44
CA THR A 123 -29.82 -9.70 22.67
C THR A 123 -29.25 -8.43 23.28
N THR A 124 -29.38 -7.35 22.51
CA THR A 124 -29.11 -5.96 22.95
C THR A 124 -30.14 -5.51 23.97
#